data_AF-G3ED35-F1
#
_entry.id   AF-G3ED35-F1
#
_cell.length_a   1.000
_cell.length_b   1.000
_cell.length_c   1.000
_cell.angle_alpha   90.00
_cell.angle_beta   90.00
_cell.angle_gamma   90.00
#
_symmetry.space_group_name_H-M   'P 1'
#
loop_
_entity.id
_entity.type
_entity.pdbx_description
1 polymer ?
#
loop_
_entity_poly.entity_id
_entity_poly.type
_entity_poly.pdbx_seq_one_letter_code
_entity_poly.pdbx_strand_id
1 'polypeptide(L)'
;FACRYHGWAYNLNGDLISVTHEDDAWHGDLDKSAWGCVKVAQIENYKGFIFGNWDPTAPSFTDYLADMAWYFDVFADRFDNGLEMVGGMHKWVLNCNWKAAAEH
;
A
#
# COMPACT_ATOMS: atom_id res chain seq x y z
N PHE A 1 -6.50 -10.46 -9.45
CA PHE A 1 -7.02 -9.21 -10.04
C PHE A 1 -6.88 -9.26 -11.54
N ALA A 2 -7.79 -8.66 -12.31
CA ALA A 2 -7.72 -8.65 -13.77
C ALA A 2 -7.94 -7.24 -14.32
N CYS A 3 -7.03 -6.80 -15.19
CA CYS A 3 -7.12 -5.52 -15.89
C CYS A 3 -8.29 -5.55 -16.88
N ARG A 4 -9.17 -4.55 -16.80
CA ARG A 4 -10.36 -4.46 -17.67
C ARG A 4 -10.07 -4.02 -19.11
N TYR A 5 -8.86 -3.55 -19.39
CA TYR A 5 -8.51 -3.10 -20.74
C TYR A 5 -8.14 -4.29 -21.64
N HIS A 6 -7.08 -5.03 -21.30
CA HIS A 6 -6.56 -6.13 -22.13
C HIS A 6 -6.53 -7.49 -21.42
N GLY A 7 -7.15 -7.60 -20.23
CA GLY A 7 -7.32 -8.87 -19.54
C GLY A 7 -6.08 -9.43 -18.83
N TRP A 8 -4.99 -8.66 -18.69
CA TRP A 8 -3.83 -9.08 -17.90
C TRP A 8 -4.23 -9.34 -16.45
N ALA A 9 -3.85 -10.50 -15.92
CA ALA A 9 -4.24 -10.93 -14.59
C ALA A 9 -3.03 -11.06 -13.65
N TYR A 10 -3.25 -10.65 -12.41
CA TYR A 10 -2.26 -10.57 -11.35
C TYR A 10 -2.73 -11.35 -10.12
N ASN A 11 -1.81 -12.03 -9.44
CA ASN A 11 -2.09 -12.67 -8.16
C ASN A 11 -2.16 -11.62 -7.01
N LEU A 12 -2.35 -12.07 -5.77
CA LEU A 12 -2.41 -11.18 -4.60
C LEU A 12 -1.04 -10.58 -4.21
N ASN A 13 0.06 -11.17 -4.68
CA ASN A 13 1.41 -10.64 -4.49
C ASN A 13 1.78 -9.57 -5.54
N GLY A 14 0.88 -9.30 -6.50
CA GLY A 14 1.09 -8.36 -7.59
C GLY A 14 1.86 -8.93 -8.77
N ASP A 15 2.16 -10.23 -8.80
CA ASP A 15 2.90 -10.84 -9.90
C ASP A 15 1.96 -11.06 -11.10
N LEU A 16 2.46 -10.80 -12.33
CA LEU A 16 1.72 -11.05 -13.56
C LEU A 16 1.66 -12.58 -13.81
N ILE A 17 0.46 -13.14 -13.78
CA ILE A 17 0.25 -14.59 -13.89
C ILE A 17 -0.38 -15.03 -15.21
N SER A 18 -1.04 -14.12 -15.93
CA SER A 18 -1.71 -14.43 -17.19
C SER A 18 -1.83 -13.20 -18.08
N VAL A 19 -1.57 -13.40 -19.38
CA VAL A 19 -1.75 -12.41 -20.44
C VAL A 19 -2.67 -13.00 -21.52
N THR A 20 -3.70 -12.25 -21.91
CA THR A 20 -4.60 -12.65 -23.00
C THR A 20 -3.82 -12.75 -24.31
N HIS A 21 -3.99 -13.85 -25.05
CA HIS A 21 -3.28 -14.12 -26.31
C HIS A 21 -1.74 -14.06 -26.18
N GLU A 22 -1.18 -14.51 -25.04
CA GLU A 22 0.27 -14.49 -24.76
C GLU A 22 1.10 -15.08 -25.91
N ASP A 23 0.81 -16.31 -26.33
CA ASP A 23 1.57 -17.00 -27.38
C ASP A 23 1.46 -16.30 -28.76
N ASP A 24 0.27 -15.82 -29.11
CA ASP A 24 0.00 -15.21 -30.43
C ASP A 24 0.53 -13.78 -30.53
N ALA A 25 0.54 -13.01 -29.44
CA ALA A 25 0.91 -11.60 -29.45
C ALA A 25 2.38 -11.38 -29.05
N TRP A 26 2.95 -12.28 -28.24
CA TRP A 26 4.30 -12.14 -27.69
C TRP A 26 5.25 -13.24 -28.12
N HIS A 27 4.78 -14.32 -28.75
CA HIS A 27 5.62 -15.35 -29.37
C HIS A 27 6.68 -15.97 -28.44
N GLY A 28 6.40 -16.05 -27.15
CA GLY A 28 7.32 -16.57 -26.13
C GLY A 28 8.34 -15.57 -25.60
N ASP A 29 8.32 -14.31 -26.05
CA ASP A 29 9.30 -13.28 -25.67
C ASP A 29 8.89 -12.48 -24.42
N LEU A 30 7.71 -12.74 -23.85
CA LEU A 30 7.23 -12.03 -22.66
C LEU A 30 7.83 -12.62 -21.37
N ASP A 31 8.76 -11.89 -20.76
CA ASP A 31 9.15 -12.15 -19.37
C ASP A 31 8.13 -11.55 -18.39
N LYS A 32 7.16 -12.36 -17.97
CA LYS A 32 6.12 -11.94 -17.01
C LYS A 32 6.70 -11.47 -15.66
N SER A 33 7.89 -11.93 -15.27
CA SER A 33 8.49 -11.55 -13.98
C SER A 33 8.90 -10.07 -13.95
N ALA A 34 9.20 -9.49 -15.11
CA ALA A 34 9.53 -8.08 -15.26
C ALA A 34 8.31 -7.13 -15.25
N TRP A 35 7.08 -7.66 -15.33
CA TRP A 35 5.85 -6.88 -15.53
C TRP A 35 4.83 -7.03 -14.39
N GLY A 36 5.28 -7.36 -13.19
CA GLY A 36 4.45 -7.30 -11.98
C GLY A 36 4.04 -5.86 -11.63
N CYS A 37 3.04 -5.74 -10.75
CA CYS A 37 2.67 -4.46 -10.14
C CYS A 37 3.87 -3.86 -9.39
N VAL A 38 4.03 -2.53 -9.46
CA VAL A 38 5.03 -1.82 -8.65
C VAL A 38 4.73 -2.09 -7.17
N LYS A 39 5.70 -2.68 -6.46
CA LYS A 39 5.55 -3.07 -5.06
C LYS A 39 5.91 -1.91 -4.15
N VAL A 40 5.10 -1.70 -3.10
CA VAL A 40 5.47 -0.78 -2.02
C VAL A 40 6.77 -1.30 -1.42
N ALA A 41 7.81 -0.46 -1.40
CA ALA A 41 9.17 -0.90 -1.06
C ALA A 41 9.29 -1.29 0.42
N GLN A 42 8.63 -0.54 1.30
CA GLN A 42 8.58 -0.80 2.73
C GLN A 42 7.13 -0.73 3.20
N ILE A 43 6.63 -1.81 3.83
CA ILE A 43 5.30 -1.86 4.46
C ILE A 43 5.51 -2.12 5.94
N GLU A 44 4.94 -1.26 6.79
CA GLU A 44 4.97 -1.44 8.23
C GLU A 44 3.56 -1.69 8.76
N ASN A 45 3.40 -2.66 9.65
CA ASN A 45 2.21 -2.78 10.50
C ASN A 45 2.56 -2.33 11.92
N TYR A 46 2.22 -1.09 12.24
CA TYR A 46 2.45 -0.51 13.56
C TYR A 46 1.16 -0.53 14.37
N LYS A 47 1.06 -1.48 15.31
CA LYS A 47 -0.09 -1.61 16.24
C LYS A 47 -1.45 -1.71 15.52
N GLY A 48 -1.51 -2.36 14.36
CA GLY A 48 -2.72 -2.49 13.54
C GLY A 48 -2.89 -1.41 12.47
N PHE A 49 -2.05 -0.38 12.47
CA PHE A 49 -2.02 0.66 11.43
C PHE A 49 -1.01 0.28 10.35
N ILE A 50 -1.47 0.19 9.10
CA ILE A 50 -0.62 -0.19 7.96
C ILE A 50 -0.11 1.07 7.26
N PHE A 51 1.21 1.24 7.22
CA PHE A 51 1.90 2.32 6.51
C PHE A 51 2.71 1.76 5.34
N GLY A 52 2.93 2.58 4.32
CA GLY A 52 3.70 2.21 3.13
C GLY A 52 4.63 3.33 2.68
N ASN A 53 5.84 2.97 2.27
CA ASN A 53 6.83 3.86 1.69
C ASN A 53 7.39 3.27 0.38
N TRP A 54 7.52 4.11 -0.65
CA TRP A 54 8.05 3.72 -1.96
C TRP A 54 9.56 3.95 -2.09
N ASP A 55 10.18 4.69 -1.18
CA ASP A 55 11.63 4.86 -1.12
C ASP A 55 12.26 3.67 -0.37
N PRO A 56 13.02 2.79 -1.06
CA PRO A 56 13.65 1.65 -0.42
C PRO A 56 14.78 2.04 0.54
N THR A 57 15.30 3.28 0.43
CA THR A 57 16.39 3.81 1.24
C THR A 57 15.91 4.62 2.44
N ALA A 58 14.58 4.77 2.59
CA ALA A 58 14.00 5.44 3.74
C ALA A 58 14.36 4.73 5.06
N PRO A 59 14.42 5.48 6.18
CA PRO A 59 14.55 4.90 7.51
C PRO A 59 13.37 3.99 7.83
N SER A 60 13.52 3.12 8.83
CA SER A 60 12.39 2.31 9.32
C SER A 60 11.24 3.20 9.80
N PHE A 61 10.01 2.67 9.83
CA PHE A 61 8.86 3.46 10.28
C PHE A 61 9.02 3.99 11.71
N THR A 62 9.57 3.17 12.62
CA THR A 62 9.83 3.59 14.00
C THR A 62 10.91 4.67 14.08
N ASP A 63 11.97 4.58 13.27
CA ASP A 63 13.00 5.62 13.19
C ASP A 63 12.44 6.93 12.60
N TYR A 64 11.53 6.84 11.63
CA TYR A 64 10.83 7.99 11.07
C TYR A 64 9.94 8.69 12.11
N LEU A 65 9.19 7.93 12.91
CA LEU A 65 8.40 8.49 14.00
C LEU A 65 9.27 9.10 15.11
N ALA A 66 10.43 8.50 15.37
CA ALA A 66 11.31 8.89 16.47
C ALA A 66 10.52 9.05 17.78
N ASP A 67 10.68 10.17 18.49
CA ASP A 67 10.01 10.43 19.76
C ASP A 67 8.47 10.50 19.63
N MET A 68 7.93 10.68 18.42
CA MET A 68 6.49 10.65 18.18
C MET A 68 5.90 9.25 18.40
N ALA A 69 6.70 8.18 18.29
CA ALA A 69 6.24 6.81 18.51
C ALA A 69 5.62 6.64 19.90
N TRP A 70 6.23 7.24 20.93
CA TRP A 70 5.70 7.20 22.29
C TRP A 70 4.30 7.83 22.38
N TYR A 71 4.10 8.99 21.77
CA TYR A 71 2.79 9.66 21.74
C TYR A 71 1.76 8.88 20.94
N PHE A 72 2.19 8.21 19.86
CA PHE A 72 1.33 7.36 19.08
C PHE A 72 0.86 6.15 19.90
N ASP A 73 1.75 5.53 20.68
CA ASP A 73 1.45 4.36 21.53
C ASP A 73 0.43 4.68 22.62
N VAL A 74 0.46 5.89 23.20
CA VAL A 74 -0.54 6.34 24.18
C VAL A 74 -1.98 6.22 23.63
N PHE A 75 -2.15 6.36 22.31
CA PHE A 75 -3.42 6.17 21.63
C PHE A 75 -3.59 4.73 21.12
N ALA A 76 -2.62 4.24 20.35
CA ALA A 76 -2.75 3.02 19.57
C ALA A 76 -2.60 1.73 20.39
N ASP A 77 -1.87 1.76 21.50
CA ASP A 77 -1.54 0.60 22.33
C ASP A 77 -2.19 0.68 23.72
N ARG A 78 -3.32 1.39 23.82
CA ARG A 78 -3.99 1.69 25.09
C ARG A 78 -4.71 0.49 25.73
N PHE A 79 -5.08 -0.51 24.92
CA PHE A 79 -5.92 -1.63 25.34
C PHE A 79 -5.24 -2.95 25.00
N ASP A 80 -5.37 -3.96 25.87
CA ASP A 80 -4.72 -5.27 25.71
C ASP A 80 -5.06 -5.97 24.39
N ASN A 81 -6.25 -5.71 23.84
CA ASN A 81 -6.71 -6.28 22.57
C ASN A 81 -6.49 -5.35 21.36
N GLY A 82 -5.82 -4.22 21.55
CA GLY A 82 -5.57 -3.23 20.51
C GLY A 82 -6.81 -2.45 20.07
N LEU A 83 -6.73 -1.89 18.86
CA LEU A 83 -7.79 -1.13 18.22
C LEU A 83 -8.30 -1.84 16.96
N GLU A 84 -9.58 -1.68 16.67
CA GLU A 84 -10.17 -2.08 15.38
C GLU A 84 -10.74 -0.88 14.64
N MET A 85 -10.65 -0.91 13.31
CA MET A 85 -11.33 0.05 12.46
C MET A 85 -12.77 -0.38 12.25
N VAL A 86 -13.72 0.39 12.78
CA VAL A 86 -15.15 0.16 12.54
C VAL A 86 -15.45 0.43 11.08
N GLY A 87 -16.01 -0.58 10.41
CA GLY A 87 -16.28 -0.53 8.98
C GLY A 87 -17.11 0.68 8.55
N GLY A 88 -16.78 1.19 7.36
CA GLY A 88 -17.37 2.40 6.79
C GLY A 88 -16.34 3.52 6.72
N MET A 89 -16.23 4.15 5.55
CA MET A 89 -15.32 5.27 5.34
C MET A 89 -16.08 6.41 4.70
N HIS A 90 -16.11 7.55 5.39
CA HIS A 90 -16.65 8.77 4.82
C HIS A 90 -15.62 9.34 3.85
N LYS A 91 -16.03 9.54 2.60
CA LYS A 91 -15.19 10.13 1.54
C LYS A 91 -15.89 11.33 0.95
N TRP A 92 -15.23 12.48 0.95
CA TRP A 92 -15.69 13.71 0.31
C TRP A 92 -14.50 14.47 -0.28
N VAL A 93 -14.78 15.41 -1.18
CA VAL A 93 -13.77 16.27 -1.78
C VAL A 93 -13.84 17.64 -1.11
N LEU A 94 -12.69 18.11 -0.62
CA LEU A 94 -12.53 19.47 -0.10
C LEU A 94 -11.62 20.26 -1.05
N ASN A 95 -12.10 21.41 -1.51
CA ASN A 95 -11.37 22.26 -2.46
C ASN A 95 -10.32 23.14 -1.75
N CYS A 96 -9.34 22.51 -1.12
CA CYS A 96 -8.21 23.17 -0.49
C CYS A 96 -6.93 22.36 -0.66
N ASN A 97 -5.79 22.93 -0.25
CA ASN A 97 -4.56 22.15 -0.17
C ASN A 97 -4.63 21.17 1.00
N TRP A 98 -4.08 19.96 0.83
CA TRP A 98 -4.06 18.93 1.88
C TRP A 98 -3.31 19.39 3.15
N LYS A 99 -2.33 20.31 3.03
CA LYS A 99 -1.59 20.86 4.16
C LYS A 99 -2.46 21.63 5.15
N ALA A 100 -3.54 22.26 4.68
CA ALA A 100 -4.45 23.00 5.56
C ALA A 100 -5.09 22.08 6.62
N ALA A 101 -5.52 20.88 6.24
CA ALA A 101 -6.07 19.92 7.20
C ALA A 101 -5.00 19.27 8.11
N ALA A 102 -3.72 19.34 7.74
CA ALA A 102 -2.62 18.75 8.50
C ALA A 102 -2.04 19.70 9.56
N GLU A 103 -2.18 21.02 9.38
CA GLU A 103 -1.65 22.04 10.31
C GLU A 103 -2.67 22.52 11.35
N HIS A 104 -3.96 22.19 11.17
CA HIS A 104 -5.07 22.53 12.07
C HIS A 104 -5.41 21.39 13.03
#